data_AF-A4C4X1-F1
#
_entry.id   AF-A4C4X1-F1
#
_cell.length_a   1.000
_cell.length_b   1.000
_cell.length_c   1.000
_cell.angle_alpha   90.00
_cell.angle_beta   90.00
_cell.angle_gamma   90.00
#
_symmetry.space_group_name_H-M   'P 1'
#
loop_
_entity.id
_entity.type
_entity.pdbx_description
1 polymer ?
#
loop_
_entity_poly.entity_id
_entity_poly.type
_entity_poly.pdbx_seq_one_letter_code
_entity_poly.pdbx_strand_id
1 'polypeptide(L)'
;MDRSWALNWSKEEVIERWYQLYNRTVLVDRYRKGEQLDKAYMYSVDKTVEVWRNRLYDISWYMRNLNEFIAREANKEDNCTGRFYSLPSMALTLRAA
;
A
#
# COMPACT_ATOMS: atom_id res chain seq x y z
N MET A 1 -1.69 -11.45 -6.13
CA MET A 1 -2.42 -12.12 -5.03
C MET A 1 -3.89 -11.95 -5.27
N ASP A 2 -4.69 -13.00 -5.24
CA ASP A 2 -6.12 -12.90 -5.55
C ASP A 2 -6.92 -12.29 -4.38
N ARG A 3 -7.90 -11.44 -4.72
CA ARG A 3 -8.74 -10.74 -3.73
C ARG A 3 -9.52 -11.72 -2.86
N SER A 4 -10.02 -12.81 -3.42
CA SER A 4 -10.83 -13.77 -2.66
C SER A 4 -10.02 -14.43 -1.55
N TRP A 5 -8.75 -14.75 -1.79
CA TRP A 5 -7.86 -15.31 -0.77
C TRP A 5 -7.61 -14.32 0.36
N ALA A 6 -7.35 -13.05 0.02
CA ALA A 6 -7.05 -12.04 1.03
C ALA A 6 -8.25 -11.72 1.94
N LEU A 7 -9.48 -11.84 1.43
CA LEU A 7 -10.71 -11.68 2.21
C LEU A 7 -10.94 -12.81 3.21
N ASN A 8 -10.40 -14.00 2.95
CA ASN A 8 -10.52 -15.16 3.85
C ASN A 8 -9.46 -15.17 4.96
N TRP A 9 -8.49 -14.28 4.92
CA TRP A 9 -7.46 -14.23 5.95
C TRP A 9 -7.95 -13.65 7.26
N SER A 10 -7.55 -14.34 8.33
CA SER A 10 -7.63 -13.81 9.68
C SER A 10 -6.82 -12.52 9.84
N LYS A 11 -7.14 -11.75 10.89
CA LYS A 11 -6.40 -10.52 11.22
C LYS A 11 -4.90 -10.79 11.40
N GLU A 12 -4.56 -11.89 12.07
CA GLU A 12 -3.18 -12.28 12.33
C GLU A 12 -2.42 -12.63 11.05
N GLU A 13 -3.07 -13.34 10.13
CA GLU A 13 -2.50 -13.68 8.83
C GLU A 13 -2.20 -12.45 7.95
N VAL A 14 -3.03 -11.41 8.03
CA VAL A 14 -2.78 -10.14 7.34
C VAL A 14 -1.59 -9.42 7.97
N ILE A 15 -1.53 -9.37 9.31
CA ILE A 15 -0.42 -8.74 10.04
C ILE A 15 0.91 -9.41 9.71
N GLU A 16 0.95 -10.74 9.74
CA GLU A 16 2.18 -11.49 9.49
C GLU A 16 2.69 -11.28 8.06
N ARG A 17 1.80 -11.34 7.07
CA ARG A 17 2.15 -11.07 5.67
C ARG A 17 2.59 -9.63 5.44
N TRP A 18 1.96 -8.67 6.11
CA TRP A 18 2.39 -7.27 6.04
C TRP A 18 3.80 -7.09 6.60
N TYR A 19 4.12 -7.71 7.73
CA TYR A 19 5.44 -7.62 8.39
C TYR A 19 6.58 -8.29 7.61
N GLN A 20 6.27 -9.19 6.68
CA GLN A 20 7.27 -9.76 5.76
C GLN A 20 7.68 -8.78 4.65
N LEU A 21 6.83 -7.79 4.34
CA LEU A 21 7.02 -6.87 3.22
C LEU A 21 7.33 -5.44 3.67
N TYR A 22 6.81 -5.04 4.83
CA TYR A 22 6.85 -3.68 5.34
C TYR A 22 7.20 -3.65 6.83
N ASN A 23 7.61 -2.46 7.30
CA ASN A 23 8.00 -2.25 8.69
C ASN A 23 6.84 -2.47 9.66
N ARG A 24 7.22 -2.92 10.87
CA ARG A 24 6.31 -3.08 12.01
C ARG A 24 5.79 -1.75 12.51
N THR A 25 4.65 -1.78 13.20
CA THR A 25 4.07 -0.57 13.83
C THR A 25 3.85 -0.81 15.31
N VAL A 26 4.11 0.22 16.13
CA VAL A 26 3.87 0.16 17.58
C VAL A 26 2.41 -0.17 17.88
N LEU A 27 1.47 0.35 17.09
CA LEU A 27 0.04 0.10 17.24
C LEU A 27 -0.27 -1.40 17.26
N VAL A 28 0.18 -2.12 16.22
CA VAL A 28 -0.11 -3.54 16.04
C VAL A 28 0.79 -4.43 16.90
N ASP A 29 2.02 -3.99 17.21
CA ASP A 29 2.91 -4.75 18.09
C ASP A 29 2.38 -4.83 19.53
N ARG A 30 1.84 -3.74 20.08
CA ARG A 30 1.19 -3.76 21.41
C ARG A 30 -0.05 -4.65 21.42
N TYR A 31 -0.80 -4.69 20.32
CA TYR A 31 -1.91 -5.63 20.13
C TYR A 31 -1.42 -7.09 20.15
N ARG A 32 -0.36 -7.43 19.39
CA ARG A 32 0.21 -8.80 19.39
C ARG A 32 0.79 -9.21 20.74
N LYS A 33 1.25 -8.25 21.55
CA LYS A 33 1.74 -8.50 22.92
C LYS A 33 0.63 -8.80 23.92
N GLY A 34 -0.65 -8.66 23.54
CA GLY A 34 -1.79 -8.91 24.43
C GLY A 34 -1.91 -7.87 25.55
N GLU A 35 -1.42 -6.64 25.33
CA GLU A 35 -1.61 -5.55 26.28
C GLU A 35 -3.12 -5.30 26.50
N GLN A 36 -3.50 -4.80 27.67
CA GLN A 36 -4.87 -4.37 27.93
C GLN A 36 -5.13 -3.08 27.16
N LEU A 37 -5.81 -3.22 26.02
CA LEU A 37 -6.08 -2.14 25.08
C LEU A 37 -7.56 -1.80 25.13
N ASP A 38 -7.87 -0.49 25.13
CA ASP A 38 -9.26 -0.03 25.12
C ASP A 38 -9.95 -0.30 23.78
N LYS A 39 -11.26 -0.06 23.74
CA LYS A 39 -12.08 -0.28 22.54
C LYS A 39 -11.65 0.61 21.36
N ALA A 40 -11.19 1.84 21.62
CA ALA A 40 -10.78 2.77 20.58
C ALA A 40 -9.45 2.34 19.93
N TYR A 41 -8.55 1.79 20.74
CA TYR A 41 -7.31 1.20 20.29
C TYR A 41 -7.56 -0.02 19.41
N MET A 42 -8.41 -0.94 19.87
CA MET A 42 -8.79 -2.13 19.10
C MET A 42 -9.45 -1.77 17.77
N TYR A 43 -10.30 -0.75 17.76
CA TYR A 43 -10.87 -0.21 16.53
C TYR A 43 -9.79 0.32 15.56
N SER A 44 -8.78 1.01 16.09
CA SER A 44 -7.66 1.53 15.28
C SER A 44 -6.81 0.41 14.69
N VAL A 45 -6.57 -0.66 15.45
CA VAL A 45 -5.91 -1.88 14.96
C VAL A 45 -6.71 -2.50 13.84
N ASP A 46 -8.02 -2.67 14.01
CA ASP A 46 -8.89 -3.29 13.00
C ASP A 46 -8.91 -2.50 11.71
N LYS A 47 -9.03 -1.17 11.80
CA LYS A 47 -8.97 -0.28 10.64
C LYS A 47 -7.62 -0.35 9.93
N THR A 48 -6.54 -0.40 10.69
CA THR A 48 -5.19 -0.55 10.14
C THR A 48 -5.04 -1.86 9.38
N VAL A 49 -5.51 -2.97 9.95
CA VAL A 49 -5.42 -4.30 9.32
C VAL A 49 -6.33 -4.40 8.09
N GLU A 50 -7.51 -3.78 8.09
CA GLU A 50 -8.34 -3.68 6.88
C GLU A 50 -7.63 -2.97 5.73
N VAL A 51 -6.95 -1.85 6.02
CA VAL A 51 -6.15 -1.12 5.02
C VAL A 51 -5.02 -2.00 4.50
N TRP A 52 -4.31 -2.72 5.37
CA TRP A 52 -3.26 -3.65 4.95
C TRP A 52 -3.79 -4.77 4.08
N ARG A 53 -4.93 -5.38 4.45
CA ARG A 53 -5.59 -6.41 3.65
C ARG A 53 -5.87 -5.89 2.24
N ASN A 54 -6.48 -4.71 2.12
CA ASN A 54 -6.77 -4.08 0.83
C ASN A 54 -5.51 -3.89 -0.02
N ARG A 55 -4.43 -3.40 0.59
CA ARG A 55 -3.15 -3.16 -0.10
C ARG A 55 -2.46 -4.44 -0.54
N LEU A 56 -2.61 -5.55 0.19
CA LEU A 56 -1.95 -6.82 -0.14
C LEU A 56 -2.54 -7.48 -1.39
N TYR A 57 -3.82 -7.26 -1.70
CA TYR A 57 -4.44 -7.79 -2.93
C TYR A 57 -4.64 -6.75 -4.04
N ASP A 58 -4.51 -5.45 -3.75
CA ASP A 58 -4.61 -4.38 -4.75
C ASP A 58 -3.26 -4.17 -5.47
N ILE A 59 -3.07 -4.90 -6.58
CA ILE A 59 -1.86 -4.78 -7.40
C ILE A 59 -1.70 -3.39 -8.01
N SER A 60 -2.79 -2.69 -8.31
CA SER A 60 -2.74 -1.32 -8.86
C SER A 60 -2.25 -0.33 -7.82
N TRP A 61 -2.63 -0.51 -6.55
CA TRP A 61 -2.07 0.24 -5.43
C TRP A 61 -0.57 0.00 -5.31
N TYR A 62 -0.12 -1.27 -5.35
CA TYR A 62 1.30 -1.58 -5.28
C TYR A 62 2.10 -0.93 -6.42
N MET A 63 1.63 -1.08 -7.66
CA MET A 63 2.28 -0.48 -8.84
C MET A 63 2.34 1.04 -8.76
N ARG A 64 1.33 1.71 -8.19
CA ARG A 64 1.36 3.16 -8.00
C ARG A 64 2.51 3.59 -7.08
N ASN A 65 2.72 2.90 -5.96
CA ASN A 65 3.80 3.22 -5.02
C ASN A 65 5.17 2.97 -5.67
N LEU A 66 5.32 1.87 -6.41
CA LEU A 66 6.56 1.56 -7.12
C LEU A 66 6.87 2.61 -8.21
N ASN A 67 5.87 3.00 -9.01
CA ASN A 67 6.04 4.02 -10.04
C ASN A 67 6.41 5.38 -9.45
N GLU A 68 5.82 5.75 -8.30
CA GLU A 68 6.21 6.97 -7.59
C GLU A 68 7.66 6.92 -7.14
N PHE A 69 8.10 5.80 -6.55
CA PHE A 69 9.49 5.63 -6.14
C PHE A 69 10.46 5.75 -7.33
N ILE A 70 10.22 5.02 -8.42
CA ILE A 70 11.06 5.07 -9.63
C ILE A 70 11.10 6.48 -10.21
N ALA A 71 9.95 7.15 -10.33
CA ALA A 71 9.89 8.51 -10.86
C ALA A 71 10.65 9.51 -9.99
N ARG A 72 10.61 9.35 -8.66
CA ARG A 72 11.37 10.21 -7.74
C ARG A 72 12.88 9.99 -7.88
N GLU A 73 13.33 8.75 -8.02
CA GLU A 73 14.76 8.46 -8.20
C GLU A 73 15.27 8.92 -9.58
N ALA A 74 14.52 8.67 -10.65
CA ALA A 74 14.86 9.15 -12.00
C ALA A 74 14.94 10.70 -12.06
N ASN A 75 13.96 11.39 -11.46
CA ASN A 75 13.97 12.85 -11.42
C ASN A 75 15.15 13.43 -10.61
N LYS A 76 15.62 12.72 -9.57
CA LYS A 76 16.82 13.13 -8.81
C LYS A 76 18.09 12.95 -9.63
N GLU A 77 18.21 11.85 -10.37
CA GLU A 77 19.38 11.54 -11.20
C GLU A 77 19.52 12.53 -12.36
N ASP A 78 18.42 12.84 -13.05
CA ASP A 78 18.43 13.70 -14.24
C ASP A 78 18.30 15.20 -13.93
N ASN A 79 18.25 15.60 -12.65
CA ASN A 79 17.93 16.96 -12.17
C ASN A 79 16.67 17.55 -12.87
N CYS A 80 15.76 16.66 -13.28
CA CYS A 80 14.59 16.98 -14.07
C CYS A 80 13.42 17.34 -13.15
N THR A 81 12.88 18.54 -13.33
CA THR A 81 11.64 18.97 -12.66
C THR A 81 10.45 18.66 -13.57
N GLY A 82 9.88 17.45 -13.46
CA GLY A 82 8.74 17.03 -14.30
C GLY A 82 8.11 15.69 -13.90
N ARG A 83 6.90 15.40 -14.40
CA ARG A 83 6.19 14.14 -14.15
C ARG A 83 6.64 13.11 -15.20
N PHE A 84 7.43 12.12 -14.81
CA PHE A 84 8.01 11.12 -15.71
C PHE A 84 6.97 10.26 -16.46
N TYR A 85 5.73 10.17 -15.95
CA TYR A 85 4.64 9.39 -16.56
C TYR A 85 3.38 10.23 -16.78
N SER A 86 2.91 10.31 -18.04
CA SER A 86 1.55 10.74 -18.38
C SER A 86 0.56 9.59 -18.16
N LEU A 87 -0.63 9.88 -17.62
CA LEU A 87 -1.72 8.90 -17.52
C LEU A 87 -2.11 8.36 -18.91
N PRO A 88 -2.70 7.15 -19.02
CA PRO A 88 -3.12 6.55 -20.29
C PRO A 88 -4.25 7.28 -21.04
N SER A 89 -4.58 8.54 -20.72
CA SER A 89 -5.67 9.29 -21.38
C SER A 89 -5.19 10.51 -22.18
N MET A 90 -3.89 10.67 -22.44
CA MET A 90 -3.35 11.73 -23.32
C MET A 90 -2.49 11.18 -24.48
N ALA A 91 -2.70 9.93 -24.90
CA ALA A 91 -2.04 9.37 -26.08
C ALA A 91 -2.94 9.36 -27.34
N LEU A 92 -4.15 9.96 -27.30
CA LEU A 92 -5.11 9.94 -28.42
C LEU A 92 -5.44 11.31 -29.04
N THR A 93 -4.60 12.33 -28.86
CA THR A 93 -4.78 13.62 -29.57
C THR A 93 -3.47 14.17 -30.12
N LEU A 94 -2.80 13.38 -30.96
CA LEU A 94 -1.81 13.88 -31.94
C LEU A 94 -1.84 13.01 -33.20
N ARG A 95 -3.02 12.93 -33.81
CA ARG A 95 -3.21 12.68 -35.25
C ARG A 95 -4.44 13.48 -35.70
N ALA A 96 -4.23 14.76 -36.02
CA ALA A 96 -5.00 15.56 -36.99
C ALA A 96 -4.72 17.05 -36.74
N ALA A 97 -3.70 17.58 -37.41
CA ALA A 97 -3.64 18.93 -37.99
C ALA A 97 -2.43 18.97 -38.93
#